data_AF-A0A838RKE4-F1
#
_entry.id   AF-A0A838RKE4-F1
#
_cell.length_a   1.000
_cell.length_b   1.000
_cell.length_c   1.000
_cell.angle_alpha   90.00
_cell.angle_beta   90.00
_cell.angle_gamma   90.00
#
_symmetry.space_group_name_H-M   'P 1'
#
loop_
_entity.id
_entity.type
_entity.pdbx_description
1 polymer ?
#
loop_
_entity_poly.entity_id
_entity_poly.type
_entity_poly.pdbx_seq_one_letter_code
_entity_poly.pdbx_strand_id
1 'polypeptide(L)'
;MMLFWRIVLSLFFIVAGANHFWNPRFYLRVMPPYIPYHEAAVSASGVLEILGGLGVLHPATRRLSGIGLILLLIAIFPVNVHMVLHRIPGINVSPTVLWLRLPLQLLCIAWVWFHTLRAPSAPTTP
;
A
#
# COMPACT_ATOMS: atom_id res chain seq x y z
N MET A 1 -15.81 12.49 11.66
CA MET A 1 -14.74 12.76 10.68
C MET A 1 -13.72 11.62 10.53
N MET A 2 -13.14 11.06 11.61
CA MET A 2 -12.10 10.02 11.48
C MET A 2 -12.56 8.67 10.91
N LEU A 3 -13.82 8.27 11.10
CA LEU A 3 -14.36 7.02 10.55
C LEU A 3 -14.44 7.06 9.01
N PHE A 4 -14.90 8.18 8.45
CA PHE A 4 -14.96 8.38 7.00
C PHE A 4 -13.60 8.13 6.34
N TRP A 5 -12.55 8.77 6.84
CA TRP A 5 -11.19 8.59 6.31
C TRP A 5 -10.68 7.15 6.42
N ARG A 6 -11.06 6.41 7.48
CA ARG A 6 -10.75 4.98 7.61
C ARG A 6 -11.50 4.12 6.59
N ILE A 7 -12.74 4.47 6.26
CA ILE A 7 -13.51 3.80 5.19
C ILE A 7 -12.84 4.03 3.84
N VAL A 8 -12.46 5.28 3.53
CA VAL A 8 -11.75 5.58 2.27
C VAL A 8 -10.41 4.83 2.21
N LEU A 9 -9.64 4.83 3.30
CA LEU A 9 -8.38 4.07 3.40
C LEU A 9 -8.59 2.57 3.20
N SER A 10 -9.63 2.00 3.84
CA SER A 10 -10.01 0.60 3.72
C SER A 10 -10.34 0.23 2.27
N LEU A 11 -11.22 1.01 1.63
CA LEU A 11 -11.60 0.80 0.23
C LEU A 11 -10.39 0.92 -0.70
N PHE A 12 -9.51 1.89 -0.47
CA PHE A 12 -8.29 2.07 -1.26
C PHE A 12 -7.43 0.79 -1.26
N PHE A 13 -7.13 0.23 -0.09
CA PHE A 13 -6.31 -1.00 -0.01
C PHE A 13 -7.04 -2.25 -0.52
N ILE A 14 -8.35 -2.37 -0.30
CA ILE A 14 -9.12 -3.51 -0.82
C ILE A 14 -9.11 -3.49 -2.35
N VAL A 15 -9.34 -2.32 -2.97
CA VAL A 15 -9.32 -2.18 -4.43
C VAL A 15 -7.90 -2.39 -4.98
N ALA A 16 -6.87 -1.82 -4.34
CA ALA A 16 -5.48 -2.04 -4.73
C ALA A 16 -5.08 -3.53 -4.66
N GLY A 17 -5.45 -4.20 -3.58
CA GLY A 17 -5.17 -5.62 -3.39
C GLY A 17 -5.94 -6.50 -4.37
N ALA A 18 -7.22 -6.20 -4.64
CA ALA A 18 -8.00 -6.91 -5.65
C ALA A 18 -7.41 -6.75 -7.05
N ASN A 19 -6.83 -5.58 -7.37
CA ASN A 19 -6.22 -5.33 -8.67
C ASN A 19 -5.01 -6.24 -8.96
N HIS A 20 -4.33 -6.78 -7.93
CA HIS A 20 -3.27 -7.77 -8.11
C HIS A 20 -3.77 -9.05 -8.79
N PHE A 21 -5.02 -9.44 -8.52
CA PHE A 21 -5.67 -10.62 -9.10
C PHE A 21 -6.37 -10.31 -10.42
N TRP A 22 -6.88 -9.08 -10.59
CA TRP A 22 -7.49 -8.65 -11.85
C TRP A 22 -6.48 -8.40 -12.97
N ASN A 23 -5.30 -7.84 -12.63
CA ASN A 23 -4.26 -7.51 -13.60
C ASN A 23 -2.87 -8.03 -13.20
N PRO A 24 -2.70 -9.34 -12.95
CA PRO A 24 -1.44 -9.91 -12.47
C PRO A 24 -0.29 -9.66 -13.46
N ARG A 25 -0.58 -9.63 -14.77
CA ARG A 25 0.42 -9.39 -15.82
C ARG A 25 1.13 -8.05 -15.67
N PHE A 26 0.41 -7.00 -15.24
CA PHE A 26 1.03 -5.70 -14.97
C PHE A 26 2.06 -5.83 -13.84
N TYR A 27 1.66 -6.41 -12.71
CA TYR A 27 2.50 -6.53 -11.52
C TYR A 27 3.73 -7.41 -11.76
N LEU A 28 3.55 -8.57 -12.37
CA LEU A 28 4.66 -9.50 -12.67
C LEU A 28 5.72 -8.88 -13.58
N ARG A 29 5.31 -7.99 -14.49
CA ARG A 29 6.21 -7.35 -15.45
C ARG A 29 7.05 -6.24 -14.84
N VAL A 30 6.55 -5.57 -13.80
CA VAL A 30 7.26 -4.47 -13.12
C VAL A 30 8.14 -4.95 -11.98
N MET A 31 8.11 -6.25 -11.66
CA MET A 31 8.92 -6.82 -10.58
C MET A 31 10.41 -6.74 -10.91
N PRO A 32 11.23 -6.19 -10.00
CA PRO A 32 12.68 -6.19 -10.15
C PRO A 32 13.24 -7.62 -10.17
N PRO A 33 14.25 -7.92 -11.01
CA PRO A 33 14.75 -9.27 -11.21
C PRO A 33 15.45 -9.87 -9.98
N TYR A 34 15.83 -9.05 -8.99
CA TYR A 34 16.44 -9.51 -7.75
C TYR A 34 15.43 -10.02 -6.72
N ILE A 35 14.12 -9.80 -6.93
CA ILE A 35 13.09 -10.33 -6.03
C ILE A 35 12.75 -11.75 -6.48
N PRO A 36 12.91 -12.79 -5.66
CA PRO A 36 12.53 -14.14 -6.06
C PRO A 36 11.00 -14.33 -5.97
N TYR A 37 10.49 -15.38 -6.64
CA TYR A 37 9.10 -15.83 -6.52
C TYR A 37 8.04 -14.74 -6.80
N HIS A 38 8.13 -14.07 -7.96
CA HIS A 38 7.26 -12.94 -8.32
C HIS A 38 5.76 -13.20 -8.13
N GLU A 39 5.26 -14.35 -8.58
CA GLU A 39 3.84 -14.71 -8.49
C GLU A 39 3.35 -14.83 -7.05
N ALA A 40 4.16 -15.49 -6.20
CA ALA A 40 3.85 -15.62 -4.78
C ALA A 40 3.90 -14.25 -4.09
N ALA A 41 4.91 -13.42 -4.40
CA ALA A 41 5.04 -12.08 -3.81
C ALA A 41 3.86 -11.16 -4.18
N VAL A 42 3.46 -11.12 -5.45
CA VAL A 42 2.32 -10.34 -5.96
C VAL A 42 1.01 -10.84 -5.37
N SER A 43 0.82 -12.16 -5.28
CA SER A 43 -0.40 -12.73 -4.70
C SER A 43 -0.47 -12.47 -3.19
N ALA A 44 0.65 -12.64 -2.49
CA ALA A 44 0.76 -12.39 -1.05
C ALA A 44 0.52 -10.91 -0.74
N SER A 45 1.11 -9.98 -1.50
CA SER A 45 0.87 -8.54 -1.30
C SER A 45 -0.61 -8.20 -1.51
N GLY A 46 -1.25 -8.72 -2.57
CA GLY A 46 -2.67 -8.50 -2.82
C GLY A 46 -3.57 -8.98 -1.68
N VAL A 47 -3.31 -10.18 -1.12
CA VAL A 47 -4.04 -10.70 0.06
C VAL A 47 -3.81 -9.80 1.27
N LEU A 48 -2.55 -9.43 1.55
CA LEU A 48 -2.21 -8.62 2.71
C LEU A 48 -2.81 -7.21 2.64
N GLU A 49 -2.90 -6.59 1.46
CA GLU A 49 -3.59 -5.33 1.26
C GLU A 49 -5.08 -5.44 1.58
N ILE A 50 -5.77 -6.48 1.08
CA ILE A 50 -7.19 -6.71 1.35
C ILE A 50 -7.42 -6.92 2.84
N LEU A 51 -6.65 -7.83 3.46
CA LEU A 51 -6.77 -8.12 4.90
C LEU A 51 -6.46 -6.90 5.76
N GLY A 52 -5.42 -6.14 5.41
CA GLY A 52 -5.08 -4.88 6.08
C GLY A 52 -6.19 -3.84 5.93
N GLY A 53 -6.73 -3.67 4.72
CA GLY A 53 -7.84 -2.77 4.44
C GLY A 53 -9.08 -3.08 5.26
N LEU A 54 -9.48 -4.36 5.34
CA LEU A 54 -10.58 -4.80 6.20
C LEU A 54 -10.26 -4.61 7.69
N GLY A 55 -9.05 -4.97 8.10
CA GLY A 55 -8.61 -4.95 9.49
C GLY A 55 -8.47 -3.54 10.09
N VAL A 56 -8.31 -2.50 9.27
CA VAL A 56 -8.31 -1.09 9.70
C VAL A 56 -9.67 -0.64 10.27
N LEU A 57 -10.78 -1.22 9.78
CA LEU A 57 -12.12 -0.84 10.23
C LEU A 57 -12.40 -1.36 11.64
N HIS A 58 -11.96 -2.58 11.96
CA HIS A 58 -12.23 -3.21 13.24
C HIS A 58 -11.25 -2.74 14.35
N PRO A 59 -11.74 -2.22 15.50
CA PRO A 59 -10.89 -1.60 16.52
C PRO A 59 -9.77 -2.50 17.05
N ALA A 60 -10.03 -3.80 17.24
CA ALA A 60 -9.05 -4.73 17.82
C ALA A 60 -7.88 -5.05 16.88
N THR A 61 -8.12 -5.03 15.57
CA THR A 61 -7.12 -5.37 14.53
C THR A 61 -6.48 -4.15 13.92
N ARG A 62 -7.04 -2.95 14.13
CA ARG A 62 -6.63 -1.71 13.47
C ARG A 62 -5.15 -1.42 13.60
N ARG A 63 -4.60 -1.55 14.81
CA ARG A 63 -3.20 -1.26 15.09
C ARG A 63 -2.28 -2.22 14.32
N LEU A 64 -2.58 -3.52 14.39
CA LEU A 64 -1.82 -4.55 13.69
C LEU A 64 -1.91 -4.38 12.16
N SER A 65 -3.11 -4.07 11.67
CA SER A 65 -3.36 -3.81 10.24
C SER A 65 -2.57 -2.59 9.75
N GLY A 66 -2.52 -1.52 10.55
CA GLY A 66 -1.73 -0.33 10.28
C GLY A 66 -0.23 -0.64 10.15
N ILE A 67 0.32 -1.39 11.10
CA ILE A 67 1.73 -1.83 11.06
C ILE A 67 1.97 -2.69 9.81
N GLY A 68 1.11 -3.68 9.56
CA GLY A 68 1.22 -4.59 8.42
C GLY A 68 1.19 -3.83 7.08
N LEU A 69 0.25 -2.91 6.90
CA LEU A 69 0.14 -2.10 5.69
C LEU A 69 1.35 -1.19 5.50
N ILE A 70 1.89 -0.57 6.56
CA ILE A 70 3.11 0.25 6.46
C ILE A 70 4.31 -0.62 6.05
N LEU A 71 4.51 -1.77 6.70
CA LEU A 71 5.59 -2.70 6.34
C LEU A 71 5.46 -3.18 4.90
N LEU A 72 4.24 -3.48 4.46
CA LEU A 72 3.95 -3.89 3.09
C LEU A 72 4.26 -2.78 2.09
N LEU A 73 3.84 -1.55 2.37
CA LEU A 73 4.18 -0.39 1.53
C LEU A 73 5.70 -0.18 1.47
N ILE A 74 6.43 -0.34 2.58
CA ILE A 74 7.90 -0.27 2.56
C ILE A 74 8.49 -1.39 1.69
N ALA A 75 7.97 -2.61 1.81
CA ALA A 75 8.44 -3.76 1.03
C ALA A 75 8.17 -3.61 -0.48
N ILE A 76 7.08 -2.94 -0.88
CA ILE A 76 6.72 -2.70 -2.29
C ILE A 76 7.45 -1.47 -2.86
N PHE A 77 7.92 -0.54 -2.03
CA PHE A 77 8.60 0.69 -2.48
C PHE A 77 9.74 0.46 -3.50
N PRO A 78 10.62 -0.56 -3.35
CA PRO A 78 11.65 -0.86 -4.35
C PRO A 78 11.11 -1.18 -5.75
N VAL A 79 9.90 -1.74 -5.86
CA VAL A 79 9.23 -1.98 -7.15
C VAL A 79 8.90 -0.65 -7.83
N ASN A 80 8.34 0.31 -7.10
CA ASN A 80 8.02 1.63 -7.65
C ASN A 80 9.29 2.42 -8.02
N VAL A 81 10.36 2.30 -7.24
CA VAL A 81 11.67 2.87 -7.60
C VAL A 81 12.21 2.22 -8.87
N HIS A 82 12.13 0.88 -8.98
CA HIS A 82 12.57 0.16 -10.17
C HIS A 82 11.85 0.64 -11.44
N MET A 83 10.52 0.85 -11.37
CA MET A 83 9.74 1.39 -12.48
C MET A 83 10.17 2.79 -12.91
N VAL A 84 10.60 3.65 -11.98
CA VAL A 84 11.11 5.00 -12.30
C VAL A 84 12.47 4.91 -12.98
N LEU A 85 13.35 4.03 -12.47
CA LEU A 85 14.72 3.90 -12.96
C LEU A 85 14.84 3.14 -14.28
N HIS A 86 13.88 2.26 -14.59
CA HIS A 86 13.94 1.37 -15.75
C HIS A 86 12.71 1.54 -16.63
N ARG A 87 12.93 1.67 -17.94
CA ARG A 87 11.84 1.62 -18.92
C ARG A 87 11.35 0.18 -19.06
N ILE A 88 10.22 -0.13 -18.46
CA ILE A 88 9.61 -1.47 -18.51
C ILE A 88 8.92 -1.68 -19.87
N PRO A 89 9.39 -2.62 -20.73
CA PRO A 89 8.79 -2.85 -22.04
C PRO A 89 7.32 -3.27 -21.94
N GLY A 90 6.44 -2.69 -22.74
CA GLY A 90 5.00 -3.02 -22.74
C GLY A 90 4.22 -2.47 -21.54
N ILE A 91 4.81 -1.55 -20.76
CA ILE A 91 4.11 -0.73 -19.76
C ILE A 91 4.12 0.72 -20.25
N ASN A 92 2.95 1.22 -20.66
CA ASN A 92 2.77 2.62 -21.08
C ASN A 92 2.20 3.45 -19.93
N VAL A 93 3.04 3.71 -18.92
CA VAL A 93 2.71 4.65 -17.84
C VAL A 93 3.59 5.89 -18.03
N SER A 94 2.97 7.08 -17.97
CA SER A 94 3.70 8.34 -18.09
C SER A 94 4.81 8.46 -17.04
N PRO A 95 6.02 8.93 -17.38
CA PRO A 95 7.09 9.20 -16.42
C PRO A 95 6.64 10.07 -15.25
N THR A 96 5.78 11.05 -15.50
CA THR A 96 5.21 11.92 -14.45
C THR A 96 4.43 11.11 -13.42
N VAL A 97 3.63 10.14 -13.86
CA VAL A 97 2.86 9.27 -12.95
C VAL A 97 3.79 8.40 -12.13
N LEU A 98 4.84 7.85 -12.74
CA LEU A 98 5.84 7.03 -12.03
C LEU A 98 6.55 7.83 -10.95
N TRP A 99 6.98 9.05 -11.25
CA TRP A 99 7.59 9.94 -10.28
C TRP A 99 6.64 10.36 -9.17
N LEU A 100 5.37 10.65 -9.47
CA LEU A 100 4.36 11.02 -8.47
C LEU A 100 4.03 9.87 -7.50
N ARG A 101 4.16 8.61 -7.93
CA ARG A 101 3.90 7.44 -7.06
C ARG A 101 4.79 7.42 -5.82
N LEU A 102 6.06 7.81 -5.94
CA LEU A 102 7.00 7.76 -4.82
C LEU A 102 6.57 8.65 -3.64
N PRO A 103 6.35 9.97 -3.80
CA PRO A 103 5.84 10.80 -2.71
C PRO A 103 4.42 10.43 -2.30
N LEU A 104 3.54 10.02 -3.23
CA LEU A 104 2.19 9.57 -2.88
C LEU A 104 2.20 8.34 -1.98
N GLN A 105 3.15 7.41 -2.18
CA GLN A 105 3.31 6.24 -1.32
C GLN A 105 3.75 6.64 0.09
N LEU A 106 4.65 7.63 0.23
CA LEU A 106 5.02 8.17 1.54
C LEU A 106 3.84 8.86 2.23
N LEU A 107 3.03 9.62 1.48
CA LEU A 107 1.79 10.21 1.98
C LEU A 107 0.78 9.13 2.40
N CYS A 108 0.71 8.02 1.67
CA CYS A 108 -0.13 6.87 2.02
C CYS A 108 0.34 6.21 3.33
N ILE A 109 1.66 6.01 3.51
CA ILE A 109 2.24 5.52 4.77
C ILE A 109 1.87 6.45 5.93
N ALA A 110 2.03 7.76 5.75
CA ALA A 110 1.64 8.75 6.75
C ALA A 110 0.13 8.66 7.06
N TRP A 111 -0.70 8.53 6.03
CA TRP A 111 -2.15 8.41 6.18
C TRP A 111 -2.55 7.15 6.98
N VAL A 112 -1.93 6.01 6.70
CA VAL A 112 -2.10 4.79 7.50
C VAL A 112 -1.70 5.04 8.95
N TRP A 113 -0.51 5.60 9.19
CA TRP A 113 -0.01 5.89 10.54
C TRP A 113 -0.99 6.76 11.34
N PHE A 114 -1.45 7.86 10.75
CA PHE A 114 -2.36 8.80 11.40
C PHE A 114 -3.69 8.17 11.81
N HIS A 115 -4.24 7.24 11.03
CA HIS A 115 -5.56 6.66 11.31
C HIS A 115 -5.54 5.36 12.09
N THR A 116 -4.38 4.70 12.21
CA THR A 116 -4.27 3.36 12.80
C THR A 116 -3.35 3.29 14.02
N LEU A 117 -2.32 4.15 14.10
CA LEU A 117 -1.24 4.05 15.08
C LEU A 117 -1.10 5.28 15.98
N ARG A 118 -1.49 6.46 15.49
CA ARG A 118 -1.48 7.66 16.32
C ARG A 118 -2.49 7.55 17.46
N ALA A 119 -1.99 7.47 18.70
CA ALA A 119 -2.81 7.61 19.89
C ALA A 119 -3.45 9.02 19.92
N PRO A 120 -4.70 9.16 20.37
CA PRO A 120 -5.24 10.48 20.69
C PRO A 120 -4.30 11.17 21.68
N SER A 121 -3.98 12.44 21.45
CA SER A 121 -3.25 13.24 22.43
C SER A 121 -3.99 13.16 23.76
N ALA A 122 -3.31 12.79 24.83
CA ALA A 122 -3.90 12.87 26.16
C ALA A 122 -4.39 14.31 26.39
N PRO A 123 -5.56 14.52 27.03
CA PRO A 123 -5.98 15.85 27.41
C PRO A 123 -4.86 16.47 28.25
N THR A 124 -4.32 17.61 27.82
CA THR A 124 -3.52 18.46 28.71
C THR A 124 -4.48 18.97 29.77
N THR A 125 -4.53 18.33 30.93
CA THR A 125 -5.15 18.91 32.12
C THR A 125 -4.32 20.14 32.51
N PRO A 126 -4.92 21.35 32.56
CA PRO A 126 -4.27 22.50 33.19
C PRO A 126 -4.08 22.28 34.69
#